data_AF-A0A9Q4Q199-F1
#
_entry.id   AF-A0A9Q4Q199-F1
#
_cell.length_a   1.000
_cell.length_b   1.000
_cell.length_c   1.000
_cell.angle_alpha   90.00
_cell.angle_beta   90.00
_cell.angle_gamma   90.00
#
_symmetry.space_group_name_H-M   'P 1'
#
loop_
_entity.id
_entity.type
_entity.pdbx_description
1 polymer ?
#
loop_
_entity_poly.entity_id
_entity_poly.type
_entity_poly.pdbx_seq_one_letter_code
_entity_poly.pdbx_strand_id
1 'polypeptide(L)'
;MSRSEPVTASRPLATFRLTRSVALQWLVVSAVGFFGFVYCFGHVLAWIRGVPLEPIVIAPSSPPTVLGWVAVSLGLLVCVVVPHELLHGVFMARYGESPSYGIGVSYFVLPYAYAETSGASYTRNQLLVALLAPFVVITAVGLAAMVVVPTPLLLVPLAANAAGSIGDLWMAAVLCQYPADVRVGDPPGGVRGFGLYGSSDRPVSRRPGMRLLSRFVTGSVGTLAAVAAYALLAVFLSLAFGSGDVVLGDPDQGWLLFRHDRQPGGSALLEIGDGALLGLATLGGLVWTLVTAVRRRVSRGREEP
;
A
#
# COMPACT_ATOMS: atom_id res chain seq x y z
N MET A 1 -11.28 -44.91 -26.39
CA MET A 1 -10.54 -43.63 -26.38
C MET A 1 -11.56 -42.52 -26.23
N SER A 2 -11.81 -42.10 -24.98
CA SER A 2 -12.72 -40.99 -24.68
C SER A 2 -11.97 -39.69 -24.92
N ARG A 3 -12.44 -38.89 -25.88
CA ARG A 3 -11.94 -37.57 -26.17
C ARG A 3 -12.53 -36.65 -25.11
N SER A 4 -11.75 -36.33 -24.09
CA SER A 4 -12.11 -35.32 -23.09
C SER A 4 -12.38 -34.01 -23.83
N GLU A 5 -13.63 -33.57 -23.86
CA GLU A 5 -13.96 -32.23 -24.34
C GLU A 5 -13.17 -31.21 -23.52
N PRO A 6 -12.53 -30.20 -24.16
CA PRO A 6 -11.89 -29.13 -23.42
C PRO A 6 -13.00 -28.38 -22.67
N VAL A 7 -12.94 -28.42 -21.33
CA VAL A 7 -13.70 -27.52 -20.47
C VAL A 7 -13.56 -26.13 -21.07
N THR A 8 -14.68 -25.58 -21.55
CA THR A 8 -14.73 -24.30 -22.25
C THR A 8 -14.11 -23.27 -21.33
N ALA A 9 -12.89 -22.84 -21.62
CA ALA A 9 -12.15 -21.92 -20.77
C ALA A 9 -12.96 -20.62 -20.66
N SER A 10 -13.68 -20.47 -19.55
CA SER A 10 -14.59 -19.35 -19.35
C SER A 10 -13.79 -18.06 -19.49
N ARG A 11 -14.13 -17.22 -20.47
CA ARG A 11 -13.41 -15.98 -20.73
C ARG A 11 -13.43 -15.13 -19.45
N PRO A 12 -12.28 -14.67 -18.92
CA PRO A 12 -12.27 -13.87 -17.71
C PRO A 12 -13.02 -12.56 -17.94
N LEU A 13 -13.83 -12.18 -16.95
CA LEU A 13 -14.53 -10.89 -16.90
C LEU A 13 -13.56 -9.72 -16.82
N ALA A 14 -12.47 -9.93 -16.06
CA ALA A 14 -11.36 -9.00 -15.96
C ALA A 14 -10.08 -9.78 -15.66
N THR A 15 -8.99 -9.36 -16.28
CA THR A 15 -7.66 -9.89 -16.00
C THR A 15 -6.81 -8.77 -15.45
N PHE A 16 -6.20 -9.01 -14.29
CA PHE A 16 -5.23 -8.10 -13.68
C PHE A 16 -3.87 -8.73 -13.83
N ARG A 17 -2.98 -8.03 -14.54
CA ARG A 17 -1.61 -8.47 -14.78
C ARG A 17 -0.68 -7.73 -13.84
N LEU A 18 0.19 -8.48 -13.19
CA LEU A 18 1.33 -7.92 -12.47
C LEU A 18 2.37 -7.55 -13.52
N THR A 19 2.41 -6.28 -13.90
CA THR A 19 3.41 -5.73 -14.81
C THR A 19 4.54 -5.06 -14.02
N ARG A 20 5.67 -4.82 -14.68
CA ARG A 20 6.78 -4.04 -14.10
C ARG A 20 6.34 -2.65 -13.64
N SER A 21 5.47 -2.00 -14.40
CA SER A 21 4.94 -0.67 -14.04
C SER A 21 4.10 -0.71 -12.78
N VAL A 22 3.25 -1.74 -12.61
CA VAL A 22 2.45 -1.93 -11.39
C VAL A 22 3.35 -2.23 -10.20
N ALA A 23 4.35 -3.11 -10.37
CA ALA A 23 5.30 -3.41 -9.30
C ALA A 23 6.09 -2.16 -8.87
N LEU A 24 6.54 -1.33 -9.81
CA LEU A 24 7.23 -0.08 -9.49
C LEU A 24 6.30 0.93 -8.80
N GLN A 25 5.03 1.03 -9.24
CA GLN A 25 4.04 1.87 -8.57
C GLN A 25 3.81 1.42 -7.14
N TRP A 26 3.64 0.12 -6.89
CA TRP A 26 3.51 -0.43 -5.55
C TRP A 26 4.75 -0.15 -4.71
N LEU A 27 5.95 -0.32 -5.27
CA LEU A 27 7.18 0.02 -4.55
C LEU A 27 7.19 1.49 -4.09
N VAL A 28 6.91 2.43 -4.99
CA VAL A 28 6.89 3.86 -4.64
C VAL A 28 5.81 4.14 -3.60
N VAL A 29 4.60 3.59 -3.77
CA VAL A 29 3.48 3.79 -2.85
C VAL A 29 3.75 3.12 -1.50
N SER A 30 4.43 1.96 -1.45
CA SER A 30 4.87 1.30 -0.21
C SER A 30 5.98 2.06 0.49
N ALA A 31 6.95 2.59 -0.24
CA ALA A 31 8.01 3.41 0.34
C ALA A 31 7.44 4.68 0.98
N VAL A 32 6.58 5.41 0.26
CA VAL A 32 5.88 6.59 0.83
C VAL A 32 4.92 6.17 1.94
N GLY A 33 4.15 5.11 1.70
CA GLY A 33 3.17 4.57 2.63
C GLY A 33 3.79 4.16 3.96
N PHE A 34 5.02 3.63 3.96
CA PHE A 34 5.76 3.33 5.17
C PHE A 34 5.91 4.58 6.06
N PHE A 35 6.42 5.69 5.53
CA PHE A 35 6.55 6.93 6.29
C PHE A 35 5.19 7.49 6.71
N GLY A 36 4.19 7.41 5.84
CA GLY A 36 2.80 7.79 6.16
C GLY A 36 2.23 6.97 7.32
N PHE A 37 2.44 5.65 7.33
CA PHE A 37 1.98 4.79 8.41
C PHE A 37 2.78 4.98 9.70
N VAL A 38 4.10 5.23 9.64
CA VAL A 38 4.89 5.62 10.82
C VAL A 38 4.27 6.87 11.45
N TYR A 39 3.94 7.86 10.63
CA TYR A 39 3.29 9.10 11.09
C TYR A 39 1.91 8.85 11.70
N CYS A 40 1.04 8.08 11.03
CA CYS A 40 -0.29 7.73 11.55
C CYS A 40 -0.21 6.95 12.87
N PHE A 41 0.66 5.94 12.97
CA PHE A 41 0.84 5.20 14.22
C PHE A 41 1.52 6.06 15.30
N GLY A 42 2.34 7.05 14.91
CA GLY A 42 2.89 8.06 15.82
C GLY A 42 1.79 8.88 16.48
N HIS A 43 0.80 9.34 15.70
CA HIS A 43 -0.41 9.99 16.22
C HIS A 43 -1.18 9.08 17.19
N VAL A 44 -1.37 7.80 16.84
CA VAL A 44 -2.03 6.83 17.72
C VAL A 44 -1.26 6.66 19.03
N LEU A 45 0.06 6.54 18.97
CA LEU A 45 0.92 6.42 20.15
C LEU A 45 0.87 7.67 21.03
N ALA A 46 0.92 8.87 20.42
CA ALA A 46 0.80 10.14 21.13
C ALA A 46 -0.55 10.24 21.85
N TRP A 47 -1.63 9.86 21.16
CA TRP A 47 -2.97 9.79 21.74
C TRP A 47 -3.05 8.81 22.92
N ILE A 48 -2.50 7.59 22.79
CA ILE A 48 -2.44 6.60 23.90
C ILE A 48 -1.68 7.16 25.11
N ARG A 49 -0.62 7.94 24.87
CA ARG A 49 0.20 8.57 25.92
C ARG A 49 -0.44 9.83 26.51
N GLY A 50 -1.50 10.36 25.91
CA GLY A 50 -2.13 11.62 26.33
C GLY A 50 -1.26 12.86 26.08
N VAL A 51 -0.36 12.80 25.08
CA VAL A 51 0.54 13.91 24.71
C VAL A 51 0.31 14.33 23.27
N PRO A 52 0.58 15.60 22.90
CA PRO A 52 0.60 15.98 21.48
C PRO A 52 1.72 15.23 20.75
N LEU A 53 1.55 15.04 19.44
CA LEU A 53 2.62 14.50 18.62
C LEU A 53 3.76 15.52 18.55
N GLU A 54 4.91 15.18 19.15
CA GLU A 54 6.11 15.99 19.04
C GLU A 54 6.67 15.93 17.61
N PRO A 55 7.34 17.00 17.13
CA PRO A 55 8.03 16.96 15.86
C PRO A 55 9.04 15.81 15.79
N ILE A 56 9.21 15.20 14.62
CA ILE A 56 10.10 14.06 14.47
C ILE A 56 11.54 14.57 14.52
N VAL A 57 12.28 14.19 15.56
CA VAL A 57 13.69 14.55 15.72
C VAL A 57 14.57 13.45 15.15
N ILE A 58 15.35 13.79 14.12
CA ILE A 58 16.39 12.93 13.54
C ILE A 58 17.72 13.36 14.14
N ALA A 59 18.25 12.58 15.08
CA ALA A 59 19.51 12.86 15.73
C ALA A 59 20.72 12.39 14.89
N PRO A 60 21.85 13.11 14.94
CA PRO A 60 23.09 12.65 14.32
C PRO A 60 23.53 11.32 14.96
N SER A 61 23.82 10.33 14.12
CA SER A 61 24.11 8.95 14.56
C SER A 61 25.59 8.63 14.33
N SER A 62 26.25 7.99 15.30
CA SER A 62 27.60 7.44 15.13
C SER A 62 27.56 6.08 14.40
N PRO A 63 28.61 5.64 13.68
CA PRO A 63 28.57 4.37 12.95
C PRO A 63 28.15 3.14 13.77
N PRO A 64 28.61 2.96 15.03
CA PRO A 64 28.14 1.85 15.88
C PRO A 64 26.64 1.93 16.18
N THR A 65 26.10 3.13 16.42
CA THR A 65 24.64 3.31 16.63
C THR A 65 23.85 3.01 15.37
N VAL A 66 24.36 3.38 14.18
CA VAL A 66 23.74 3.05 12.89
C VAL A 66 23.68 1.53 12.71
N LEU A 67 24.78 0.80 12.97
CA LEU A 67 24.79 -0.66 12.93
C LEU A 67 23.77 -1.27 13.89
N GLY A 68 23.66 -0.73 15.12
CA GLY A 68 22.64 -1.15 16.08
C GLY A 68 21.22 -0.95 15.54
N TRP A 69 20.91 0.22 14.98
CA TRP A 69 19.61 0.50 14.37
C TRP A 69 19.31 -0.38 13.17
N VAL A 70 20.30 -0.68 12.34
CA VAL A 70 20.17 -1.61 11.21
C VAL A 70 19.85 -3.02 11.70
N ALA A 71 20.57 -3.52 12.72
CA ALA A 71 20.32 -4.84 13.29
C ALA A 71 18.92 -4.94 13.91
N VAL A 72 18.50 -3.92 14.67
CA VAL A 72 17.14 -3.84 15.24
C VAL A 72 16.09 -3.79 14.13
N SER A 73 16.31 -2.97 13.10
CA SER A 73 15.38 -2.85 11.96
C SER A 73 15.24 -4.17 11.20
N LEU A 74 16.34 -4.89 10.98
CA LEU A 74 16.33 -6.20 10.31
C LEU A 74 15.61 -7.24 11.17
N GLY A 75 15.86 -7.28 12.48
CA GLY A 75 15.15 -8.15 13.41
C GLY A 75 13.64 -7.88 13.42
N LEU A 76 13.24 -6.61 13.50
CA LEU A 76 11.84 -6.19 13.43
C LEU A 76 11.19 -6.56 12.08
N LEU A 77 11.93 -6.41 10.98
CA LEU A 77 11.45 -6.80 9.65
C LEU A 77 11.13 -8.29 9.58
N VAL A 78 12.01 -9.15 10.09
CA VAL A 78 11.76 -10.61 10.15
C VAL A 78 10.53 -10.92 11.01
N CYS A 79 10.39 -10.25 12.17
CA CYS A 79 9.23 -10.39 13.05
C CYS A 79 7.91 -9.94 12.42
N VAL A 80 7.94 -9.17 11.34
CA VAL A 80 6.75 -8.76 10.60
C VAL A 80 6.51 -9.66 9.40
N VAL A 81 7.53 -9.86 8.56
CA VAL A 81 7.42 -10.59 7.30
C VAL A 81 7.03 -12.05 7.55
N VAL A 82 7.64 -12.72 8.52
CA VAL A 82 7.35 -14.15 8.76
C VAL A 82 5.89 -14.36 9.18
N PRO A 83 5.34 -13.67 10.21
CA PRO A 83 3.92 -13.77 10.53
C PRO A 83 3.01 -13.31 9.40
N HIS A 84 3.43 -12.33 8.61
CA HIS A 84 2.63 -11.80 7.50
C HIS A 84 2.35 -12.89 6.46
N GLU A 85 3.40 -13.55 5.98
CA GLU A 85 3.26 -14.63 5.01
C GLU A 85 2.58 -15.87 5.60
N LEU A 86 2.87 -16.18 6.86
CA LEU A 86 2.20 -17.27 7.57
C LEU A 86 0.69 -17.05 7.60
N LEU A 87 0.24 -15.82 7.89
CA LEU A 87 -1.19 -15.49 7.91
C LEU A 87 -1.82 -15.65 6.52
N HIS A 88 -1.18 -15.17 5.46
CA HIS A 88 -1.64 -15.46 4.10
C HIS A 88 -1.82 -16.96 3.88
N GLY A 89 -0.78 -17.75 4.17
CA GLY A 89 -0.81 -19.18 3.94
C GLY A 89 -1.80 -19.94 4.82
N VAL A 90 -2.01 -19.54 6.08
CA VAL A 90 -3.04 -20.12 6.98
C VAL A 90 -4.43 -19.94 6.37
N PHE A 91 -4.77 -18.73 5.90
CA PHE A 91 -6.08 -18.49 5.31
C PHE A 91 -6.22 -19.10 3.92
N MET A 92 -5.14 -19.16 3.12
CA MET A 92 -5.16 -19.90 1.86
C MET A 92 -5.37 -21.40 2.09
N ALA A 93 -4.64 -22.02 3.03
CA ALA A 93 -4.82 -23.43 3.42
C ALA A 93 -6.23 -23.72 3.94
N ARG A 94 -6.85 -22.75 4.62
CA ARG A 94 -8.22 -22.89 5.13
C ARG A 94 -9.26 -22.96 4.01
N TYR A 95 -8.99 -22.39 2.85
CA TYR A 95 -9.97 -22.23 1.76
C TYR A 95 -9.60 -22.95 0.45
N GLY A 96 -8.36 -23.38 0.26
CA GLY A 96 -7.85 -24.09 -0.91
C GLY A 96 -7.04 -25.34 -0.53
N GLU A 97 -6.33 -25.92 -1.49
CA GLU A 97 -5.34 -26.98 -1.21
C GLU A 97 -4.01 -26.39 -0.68
N SER A 98 -3.09 -27.26 -0.25
CA SER A 98 -1.89 -26.93 0.51
C SER A 98 -1.10 -25.72 -0.04
N PRO A 99 -0.92 -24.63 0.74
CA PRO A 99 -0.18 -23.45 0.30
C PRO A 99 1.30 -23.78 0.13
N SER A 100 1.88 -23.29 -0.96
CA SER A 100 3.33 -23.22 -1.13
C SER A 100 3.83 -21.85 -0.68
N TYR A 101 4.88 -21.85 0.11
CA TYR A 101 5.57 -20.64 0.54
C TYR A 101 6.85 -20.49 -0.26
N GLY A 102 7.16 -19.27 -0.69
CA GLY A 102 8.37 -18.98 -1.42
C GLY A 102 8.94 -17.63 -1.06
N ILE A 103 10.23 -17.47 -1.33
CA ILE A 103 10.89 -16.17 -1.42
C ILE A 103 11.17 -15.95 -2.90
N GLY A 104 10.49 -14.99 -3.49
CA GLY A 104 10.69 -14.54 -4.85
C GLY A 104 11.49 -13.25 -4.87
N VAL A 105 12.12 -12.95 -6.00
CA VAL A 105 12.64 -11.60 -6.27
C VAL A 105 11.79 -11.03 -7.39
N SER A 106 11.03 -9.97 -7.10
CA SER A 106 10.23 -9.30 -8.11
C SER A 106 11.16 -8.50 -9.01
N TYR A 107 11.24 -8.91 -10.28
CA TYR A 107 11.97 -8.21 -11.35
C TYR A 107 13.41 -7.79 -11.01
N PHE A 108 14.15 -8.59 -10.23
CA PHE A 108 15.53 -8.31 -9.80
C PHE A 108 15.72 -7.12 -8.84
N VAL A 109 14.65 -6.52 -8.28
CA VAL A 109 14.79 -5.32 -7.43
C VAL A 109 14.50 -5.60 -5.96
N LEU A 110 13.52 -6.45 -5.61
CA LEU A 110 13.18 -6.70 -4.20
C LEU A 110 12.79 -8.15 -3.92
N PRO A 111 13.33 -8.75 -2.84
CA PRO A 111 12.81 -9.99 -2.32
C PRO A 111 11.39 -9.74 -1.79
N TYR A 112 10.44 -10.55 -2.23
CA TYR A 112 9.11 -10.65 -1.65
C TYR A 112 8.89 -12.09 -1.25
N ALA A 113 8.37 -12.31 -0.05
CA ALA A 113 7.85 -13.62 0.27
C ALA A 113 6.41 -13.72 -0.25
N TYR A 114 5.96 -14.93 -0.51
CA TYR A 114 4.61 -15.15 -0.99
C TYR A 114 4.09 -16.50 -0.51
N ALA A 115 2.77 -16.56 -0.30
CA ALA A 115 2.00 -17.79 -0.26
C ALA A 115 1.18 -17.89 -1.55
N GLU A 116 1.34 -19.00 -2.28
CA GLU A 116 0.58 -19.28 -3.50
C GLU A 116 0.01 -20.71 -3.46
N THR A 117 -1.15 -20.89 -4.11
CA THR A 117 -1.75 -22.21 -4.35
C THR A 117 -1.96 -22.37 -5.84
N SER A 118 -1.33 -23.37 -6.46
CA SER A 118 -1.49 -23.65 -7.89
C SER A 118 -2.85 -24.30 -8.17
N GLY A 119 -3.55 -23.84 -9.21
CA GLY A 119 -4.82 -24.45 -9.65
C GLY A 119 -6.04 -24.19 -8.75
N ALA A 120 -5.90 -23.44 -7.66
CA ALA A 120 -7.00 -23.13 -6.76
C ALA A 120 -7.90 -22.02 -7.30
N SER A 121 -9.21 -22.27 -7.34
CA SER A 121 -10.21 -21.23 -7.60
C SER A 121 -10.89 -20.81 -6.32
N TYR A 122 -10.56 -19.61 -5.84
CA TYR A 122 -11.15 -19.02 -4.64
C TYR A 122 -12.44 -18.27 -4.97
N THR A 123 -13.41 -18.26 -4.07
CA THR A 123 -14.46 -17.23 -4.09
C THR A 123 -13.84 -15.87 -3.77
N ARG A 124 -14.47 -14.78 -4.22
CA ARG A 124 -14.05 -13.41 -3.89
C ARG A 124 -13.78 -13.23 -2.39
N ASN A 125 -14.69 -13.72 -1.54
CA ASN A 125 -14.60 -13.49 -0.09
C ASN A 125 -13.48 -14.29 0.57
N GLN A 126 -13.22 -15.51 0.11
CA GLN A 126 -12.10 -16.31 0.62
C GLN A 126 -10.77 -15.61 0.33
N LEU A 127 -10.60 -15.11 -0.90
CA LEU A 127 -9.39 -14.37 -1.25
C LEU A 127 -9.30 -13.03 -0.50
N LEU A 128 -10.42 -12.30 -0.32
CA LEU A 128 -10.43 -11.09 0.50
C LEU A 128 -9.95 -11.34 1.94
N VAL A 129 -10.40 -12.43 2.57
CA VAL A 129 -9.94 -12.79 3.92
C VAL A 129 -8.44 -13.10 3.90
N ALA A 130 -7.97 -13.89 2.94
CA ALA A 130 -6.54 -14.22 2.83
C ALA A 130 -5.67 -12.97 2.64
N LEU A 131 -6.13 -12.00 1.83
CA LEU A 131 -5.40 -10.75 1.57
C LEU A 131 -5.38 -9.79 2.75
N LEU A 132 -6.51 -9.65 3.45
CA LEU A 132 -6.64 -8.68 4.53
C LEU A 132 -6.12 -9.21 5.87
N ALA A 133 -5.97 -10.52 6.01
CA ALA A 133 -5.58 -11.15 7.27
C ALA A 133 -4.27 -10.60 7.86
N PRO A 134 -3.15 -10.49 7.11
CA PRO A 134 -1.91 -9.98 7.68
C PRO A 134 -2.02 -8.55 8.16
N PHE A 135 -2.60 -7.68 7.33
CA PHE A 135 -2.85 -6.29 7.69
C PHE A 135 -3.68 -6.19 8.97
N VAL A 136 -4.85 -6.83 9.00
CA VAL A 136 -5.80 -6.72 10.11
C VAL A 136 -5.25 -7.34 11.39
N VAL A 137 -4.72 -8.57 11.32
CA VAL A 137 -4.28 -9.31 12.52
C VAL A 137 -3.03 -8.69 13.11
N ILE A 138 -1.99 -8.42 12.32
CA ILE A 138 -0.73 -7.86 12.83
C ILE A 138 -0.94 -6.44 13.34
N THR A 139 -1.73 -5.62 12.64
CA THR A 139 -2.05 -4.27 13.12
C THR A 139 -2.87 -4.32 14.41
N ALA A 140 -3.89 -5.18 14.51
CA ALA A 140 -4.66 -5.32 15.75
C ALA A 140 -3.79 -5.77 16.93
N VAL A 141 -2.92 -6.77 16.73
CA VAL A 141 -1.98 -7.24 17.76
C VAL A 141 -1.00 -6.14 18.16
N GLY A 142 -0.41 -5.42 17.20
CA GLY A 142 0.54 -4.36 17.51
C GLY A 142 -0.11 -3.13 18.15
N LEU A 143 -1.37 -2.80 17.81
CA LEU A 143 -2.15 -1.77 18.50
C LEU A 143 -2.46 -2.18 19.94
N ALA A 144 -2.86 -3.44 20.17
CA ALA A 144 -3.06 -3.96 21.52
C ALA A 144 -1.74 -3.92 22.32
N ALA A 145 -0.62 -4.33 21.71
CA ALA A 145 0.70 -4.22 22.32
C ALA A 145 1.09 -2.76 22.63
N MET A 146 0.70 -1.80 21.78
CA MET A 146 0.96 -0.38 21.99
C MET A 146 0.17 0.19 23.17
N VAL A 147 -1.03 -0.32 23.45
CA VAL A 147 -1.79 0.05 24.66
C VAL A 147 -1.12 -0.50 25.92
N VAL A 148 -0.59 -1.73 25.88
CA VAL A 148 0.07 -2.36 27.03
C VAL A 148 1.46 -1.77 27.28
N VAL A 149 2.21 -1.52 26.21
CA VAL A 149 3.57 -0.96 26.23
C VAL A 149 3.65 0.17 25.20
N PRO A 150 3.32 1.42 25.59
CA PRO A 150 3.28 2.56 24.67
C PRO A 150 4.70 3.01 24.32
N THR A 151 5.35 2.30 23.40
CA THR A 151 6.74 2.51 22.96
C THR A 151 6.83 2.86 21.46
N PRO A 152 7.75 3.76 21.05
CA PRO A 152 7.96 4.08 19.64
C PRO A 152 8.54 2.91 18.85
N LEU A 153 9.09 1.90 19.53
CA LEU A 153 9.64 0.69 18.90
C LEU A 153 8.58 -0.08 18.08
N LEU A 154 7.29 0.11 18.37
CA LEU A 154 6.20 -0.53 17.63
C LEU A 154 5.85 0.19 16.33
N LEU A 155 6.29 1.43 16.11
CA LEU A 155 5.94 2.22 14.93
C LEU A 155 6.51 1.60 13.65
N VAL A 156 7.80 1.24 13.67
CA VAL A 156 8.50 0.64 12.53
C VAL A 156 7.87 -0.68 12.09
N PRO A 157 7.66 -1.70 12.96
CA PRO A 157 7.07 -2.96 12.53
C PRO A 157 5.62 -2.81 12.08
N LEU A 158 4.81 -1.96 12.73
CA LEU A 158 3.43 -1.71 12.30
C LEU A 158 3.37 -1.02 10.94
N ALA A 159 4.22 -0.02 10.72
CA ALA A 159 4.32 0.66 9.44
C ALA A 159 4.87 -0.26 8.34
N ALA A 160 5.84 -1.12 8.65
CA ALA A 160 6.37 -2.12 7.72
C ALA A 160 5.27 -3.10 7.30
N ASN A 161 4.46 -3.60 8.23
CA ASN A 161 3.32 -4.47 7.92
C ASN A 161 2.31 -3.76 7.01
N ALA A 162 1.93 -2.53 7.37
CA ALA A 162 0.94 -1.75 6.64
C ALA A 162 1.42 -1.39 5.22
N ALA A 163 2.69 -0.99 5.07
CA ALA A 163 3.32 -0.69 3.80
C ALA A 163 3.54 -1.93 2.92
N GLY A 164 3.91 -3.05 3.53
CA GLY A 164 4.02 -4.35 2.87
C GLY A 164 2.68 -4.84 2.33
N SER A 165 1.60 -4.55 3.06
CA SER A 165 0.22 -4.93 2.68
C SER A 165 -0.37 -4.10 1.53
N ILE A 166 0.33 -3.10 0.97
CA ILE A 166 -0.28 -2.20 -0.05
C ILE A 166 -0.70 -2.97 -1.31
N GLY A 167 0.07 -3.98 -1.73
CA GLY A 167 -0.31 -4.86 -2.83
C GLY A 167 -1.62 -5.61 -2.53
N ASP A 168 -1.74 -6.15 -1.31
CA ASP A 168 -2.92 -6.90 -0.87
C ASP A 168 -4.14 -6.00 -0.72
N LEU A 169 -3.98 -4.82 -0.12
CA LEU A 169 -5.01 -3.81 0.01
C LEU A 169 -5.49 -3.33 -1.36
N TRP A 170 -4.58 -3.14 -2.31
CA TRP A 170 -4.94 -2.81 -3.68
C TRP A 170 -5.75 -3.93 -4.34
N MET A 171 -5.31 -5.19 -4.19
CA MET A 171 -6.00 -6.34 -4.77
C MET A 171 -7.38 -6.53 -4.11
N ALA A 172 -7.47 -6.41 -2.80
CA ALA A 172 -8.72 -6.43 -2.05
C ALA A 172 -9.67 -5.30 -2.49
N ALA A 173 -9.16 -4.08 -2.67
CA ALA A 173 -9.92 -2.95 -3.18
C ALA A 173 -10.42 -3.18 -4.62
N VAL A 174 -9.67 -3.90 -5.45
CA VAL A 174 -10.13 -4.35 -6.77
C VAL A 174 -11.28 -5.36 -6.65
N LEU A 175 -11.12 -6.39 -5.81
CA LEU A 175 -12.13 -7.43 -5.60
C LEU A 175 -13.45 -6.86 -5.06
N CYS A 176 -13.39 -5.88 -4.15
CA CYS A 176 -14.57 -5.19 -3.60
C CYS A 176 -15.41 -4.45 -4.65
N GLN A 177 -14.85 -4.16 -5.82
CA GLN A 177 -15.58 -3.54 -6.93
C GLN A 177 -16.49 -4.54 -7.65
N TYR A 178 -16.37 -5.84 -7.39
CA TYR A 178 -17.13 -6.90 -8.05
C TYR A 178 -18.13 -7.57 -7.07
N PRO A 179 -19.24 -8.12 -7.60
CA PRO A 179 -20.18 -8.95 -6.85
C PRO A 179 -19.55 -10.14 -6.11
N ALA A 180 -20.23 -10.69 -5.11
CA ALA A 180 -19.66 -11.71 -4.21
C ALA A 180 -19.57 -13.11 -4.83
N ASP A 181 -20.36 -13.34 -5.86
CA ASP A 181 -20.49 -14.57 -6.62
C ASP A 181 -19.41 -14.73 -7.70
N VAL A 182 -18.46 -13.80 -7.82
CA VAL A 182 -17.31 -13.96 -8.72
C VAL A 182 -16.28 -14.92 -8.11
N ARG A 183 -15.63 -15.68 -8.98
CA ARG A 183 -14.49 -16.52 -8.65
C ARG A 183 -13.19 -15.85 -9.09
N VAL A 184 -12.13 -16.14 -8.35
CA VAL A 184 -10.77 -15.69 -8.63
C VAL A 184 -9.91 -16.92 -8.92
N GLY A 185 -9.05 -16.81 -9.91
CA GLY A 185 -8.10 -17.87 -10.26
C GLY A 185 -7.02 -17.34 -11.18
N ASP A 186 -6.23 -18.25 -11.75
CA ASP A 186 -5.12 -17.88 -12.61
C ASP A 186 -5.60 -17.16 -13.88
N PRO A 187 -4.88 -16.13 -14.34
CA PRO A 187 -5.21 -15.44 -15.57
C PRO A 187 -4.85 -16.32 -16.79
N PRO A 188 -5.59 -16.24 -17.91
CA PRO A 188 -5.28 -17.04 -19.09
C PRO A 188 -3.94 -16.60 -19.71
N GLY A 189 -3.24 -17.57 -20.30
CA GLY A 189 -2.00 -17.34 -21.05
C GLY A 189 -0.72 -17.31 -20.22
N GLY A 190 -0.73 -17.88 -19.00
CA GLY A 190 0.49 -18.06 -18.18
C GLY A 190 1.16 -16.76 -17.72
N VAL A 191 0.42 -15.66 -17.71
CA VAL A 191 0.90 -14.36 -17.22
C VAL A 191 0.76 -14.29 -15.69
N ARG A 192 1.66 -13.57 -15.01
CA ARG A 192 1.49 -13.34 -13.56
C ARG A 192 0.33 -12.38 -13.29
N GLY A 193 -0.51 -12.72 -12.31
CA GLY A 193 -1.65 -11.92 -11.90
C GLY A 193 -2.84 -12.78 -11.52
N PHE A 194 -4.06 -12.24 -11.66
CA PHE A 194 -5.30 -12.99 -11.39
C PHE A 194 -6.40 -12.65 -12.40
N GLY A 195 -7.24 -13.64 -12.67
CA GLY A 195 -8.46 -13.53 -13.47
C GLY A 195 -9.71 -13.55 -12.57
N LEU A 196 -10.70 -12.74 -12.93
CA LEU A 196 -12.05 -12.81 -12.37
C LEU A 196 -12.97 -13.55 -13.32
N TYR A 197 -13.69 -14.53 -12.78
CA TYR A 197 -14.58 -15.42 -13.52
C TYR A 197 -15.99 -15.31 -12.96
N GLY A 198 -16.98 -15.26 -13.86
CA GLY A 198 -18.39 -15.30 -13.45
C GLY A 198 -18.75 -16.70 -12.96
N SER A 199 -19.64 -16.79 -11.98
CA SER A 199 -20.22 -18.07 -11.55
C SER A 199 -21.38 -18.53 -12.44
N SER A 200 -21.86 -17.68 -13.35
CA SER A 200 -22.97 -17.94 -14.28
C SER A 200 -22.78 -17.15 -15.58
N ASP A 201 -23.52 -17.50 -16.64
CA ASP A 201 -23.55 -16.78 -17.93
C ASP A 201 -24.07 -15.33 -17.85
N ARG A 202 -24.38 -14.83 -16.64
CA ARG A 202 -24.82 -13.44 -16.45
C ARG A 202 -23.64 -12.48 -16.64
N PRO A 203 -23.84 -11.36 -17.35
CA PRO A 203 -22.82 -10.33 -17.48
C PRO A 203 -22.57 -9.67 -16.12
N VAL A 204 -21.47 -10.03 -15.47
CA VAL A 204 -21.04 -9.41 -14.22
C VAL A 204 -20.35 -8.08 -14.54
N SER A 205 -20.86 -7.00 -13.96
CA SER A 205 -20.24 -5.66 -14.06
C SER A 205 -19.75 -5.18 -12.69
N ARG A 206 -18.85 -4.19 -12.69
CA ARG A 206 -18.44 -3.53 -11.44
C ARG A 206 -19.66 -2.90 -10.77
N ARG A 207 -19.67 -2.92 -9.43
CA ARG A 207 -20.70 -2.27 -8.62
C ARG A 207 -20.85 -0.78 -9.01
N PRO A 208 -22.08 -0.24 -8.96
CA PRO A 208 -22.32 1.18 -9.25
C PRO A 208 -21.42 2.11 -8.42
N GLY A 209 -20.99 3.23 -9.00
CA GLY A 209 -20.14 4.23 -8.33
C GLY A 209 -18.66 3.83 -8.16
N MET A 210 -18.30 2.54 -8.22
CA MET A 210 -16.92 2.10 -7.92
C MET A 210 -15.88 2.60 -8.91
N ARG A 211 -16.28 2.89 -10.15
CA ARG A 211 -15.39 3.54 -11.13
C ARG A 211 -15.04 4.97 -10.75
N LEU A 212 -15.99 5.71 -10.15
CA LEU A 212 -15.76 7.08 -9.69
C LEU A 212 -14.87 7.04 -8.46
N LEU A 213 -15.23 6.23 -7.47
CA LEU A 213 -14.46 6.05 -6.24
C LEU A 213 -13.03 5.59 -6.53
N SER A 214 -12.84 4.60 -7.42
CA SER A 214 -11.49 4.12 -7.77
C SER A 214 -10.63 5.24 -8.36
N ARG A 215 -11.20 6.13 -9.19
CA ARG A 215 -10.46 7.26 -9.76
C ARG A 215 -10.09 8.26 -8.68
N PHE A 216 -11.05 8.61 -7.82
CA PHE A 216 -10.81 9.54 -6.72
C PHE A 216 -9.70 9.04 -5.80
N VAL A 217 -9.75 7.77 -5.38
CA VAL A 217 -8.72 7.17 -4.53
C VAL A 217 -7.37 7.10 -5.25
N THR A 218 -7.32 6.69 -6.52
CA THR A 218 -6.07 6.69 -7.30
C THR A 218 -5.45 8.08 -7.40
N GLY A 219 -6.26 9.11 -7.66
CA GLY A 219 -5.78 10.50 -7.71
C GLY A 219 -5.25 10.97 -6.36
N SER A 220 -5.98 10.66 -5.28
CA SER A 220 -5.60 11.07 -3.92
C SER A 220 -4.29 10.42 -3.47
N VAL A 221 -4.16 9.10 -3.66
CA VAL A 221 -2.92 8.34 -3.35
C VAL A 221 -1.77 8.80 -4.25
N GLY A 222 -2.03 9.02 -5.54
CA GLY A 222 -1.01 9.53 -6.47
C GLY A 222 -0.48 10.90 -6.07
N THR A 223 -1.35 11.80 -5.63
CA THR A 223 -0.96 13.13 -5.14
C THR A 223 -0.17 13.04 -3.85
N LEU A 224 -0.60 12.24 -2.87
CA LEU A 224 0.15 12.00 -1.64
C LEU A 224 1.54 11.44 -1.92
N ALA A 225 1.64 10.44 -2.81
CA ALA A 225 2.91 9.85 -3.20
C ALA A 225 3.85 10.88 -3.85
N ALA A 226 3.32 11.73 -4.74
CA ALA A 226 4.09 12.78 -5.39
C ALA A 226 4.57 13.85 -4.40
N VAL A 227 3.70 14.31 -3.51
CA VAL A 227 4.05 15.31 -2.48
C VAL A 227 5.11 14.77 -1.53
N ALA A 228 4.95 13.55 -1.03
CA ALA A 228 5.91 12.93 -0.14
C ALA A 228 7.27 12.68 -0.82
N ALA A 229 7.27 12.18 -2.06
CA ALA A 229 8.50 11.98 -2.83
C ALA A 229 9.23 13.31 -3.08
N TYR A 230 8.48 14.38 -3.39
CA TYR A 230 9.04 15.71 -3.53
C TYR A 230 9.62 16.24 -2.22
N ALA A 231 8.90 16.10 -1.10
CA ALA A 231 9.38 16.52 0.22
C ALA A 231 10.66 15.78 0.61
N LEU A 232 10.71 14.45 0.42
CA LEU A 232 11.92 13.65 0.65
C LEU A 232 13.09 14.13 -0.22
N LEU A 233 12.85 14.34 -1.51
CA LEU A 233 13.88 14.85 -2.43
C LEU A 233 14.39 16.23 -1.99
N ALA A 234 13.49 17.14 -1.62
CA ALA A 234 13.85 18.48 -1.17
C ALA A 234 14.72 18.43 0.10
N VAL A 235 14.36 17.58 1.06
CA VAL A 235 15.18 17.34 2.27
C VAL A 235 16.56 16.84 1.90
N PHE A 236 16.67 15.79 1.06
CA PHE A 236 17.97 15.25 0.67
C PHE A 236 18.82 16.27 -0.09
N LEU A 237 18.23 17.09 -0.96
CA LEU A 237 18.94 18.15 -1.66
C LEU A 237 19.40 19.26 -0.70
N SER A 238 18.56 19.67 0.25
CA SER A 238 18.95 20.66 1.26
C SER A 238 20.07 20.16 2.16
N LEU A 239 20.05 18.88 2.55
CA LEU A 239 21.14 18.26 3.30
C LEU A 239 22.44 18.15 2.49
N ALA A 240 22.35 17.98 1.17
CA ALA A 240 23.51 17.83 0.30
C ALA A 240 24.14 19.16 -0.13
N PHE A 241 23.33 20.21 -0.33
CA PHE A 241 23.75 21.46 -1.00
C PHE A 241 23.28 22.76 -0.33
N GLY A 242 22.44 22.70 0.71
CA GLY A 242 21.77 23.86 1.31
C GLY A 242 22.10 24.11 2.78
N SER A 243 21.28 24.91 3.46
CA SER A 243 21.39 25.17 4.91
C SER A 243 21.06 23.93 5.76
N GLY A 244 20.41 22.93 5.15
CA GLY A 244 19.81 21.80 5.86
C GLY A 244 18.36 22.05 6.27
N ASP A 245 17.75 23.18 5.87
CA ASP A 245 16.35 23.50 6.16
C ASP A 245 15.50 23.45 4.88
N VAL A 246 14.23 23.05 4.99
CA VAL A 246 13.22 23.05 3.93
C VAL A 246 11.86 23.37 4.54
N VAL A 247 11.23 24.46 4.13
CA VAL A 247 9.85 24.78 4.51
C VAL A 247 8.97 24.80 3.26
N LEU A 248 7.89 24.02 3.30
CA LEU A 248 6.84 23.96 2.29
C LEU A 248 5.53 24.35 2.96
N GLY A 249 5.10 25.57 2.71
CA GLY A 249 3.91 26.16 3.31
C GLY A 249 4.23 27.28 4.28
N ASP A 250 3.19 27.82 4.89
CA ASP A 250 3.28 28.89 5.88
C ASP A 250 2.56 28.44 7.17
N PRO A 251 3.30 28.23 8.27
CA PRO A 251 2.72 27.83 9.55
C PRO A 251 1.85 28.94 10.15
N ASP A 252 2.18 30.22 9.93
CA ASP A 252 1.46 31.36 10.48
C ASP A 252 0.12 31.59 9.75
N GLN A 253 0.05 31.16 8.48
CA GLN A 253 -1.18 31.21 7.67
C GLN A 253 -1.96 29.88 7.64
N GLY A 254 -1.54 28.88 8.42
CA GLY A 254 -2.28 27.63 8.60
C GLY A 254 -2.30 26.68 7.40
N TRP A 255 -1.42 26.87 6.41
CA TRP A 255 -1.29 25.97 5.24
C TRP A 255 0.09 25.32 5.15
N LEU A 256 0.76 25.14 6.27
CA LEU A 256 1.98 24.33 6.34
C LEU A 256 1.71 22.95 5.73
N LEU A 257 2.55 22.53 4.80
CA LEU A 257 2.53 21.18 4.24
C LEU A 257 3.60 20.31 4.90
N PHE A 258 4.81 20.85 4.99
CA PHE A 258 5.96 20.16 5.54
C PHE A 258 7.05 21.16 5.95
N ARG A 259 7.72 20.91 7.07
CA ARG A 259 8.90 21.66 7.51
C ARG A 259 9.99 20.73 7.99
N HIS A 260 11.20 21.03 7.57
CA HIS A 260 12.45 20.40 7.96
C HIS A 260 13.42 21.47 8.40
N ASP A 261 13.86 21.44 9.65
CA ASP A 261 14.84 22.41 10.17
C ASP A 261 16.01 21.69 10.81
N ARG A 262 17.23 22.07 10.46
CA ARG A 262 18.46 21.60 11.07
C ARG A 262 18.84 22.50 12.24
N GLN A 263 18.89 21.92 13.43
CA GLN A 263 19.29 22.62 14.65
C GLN A 263 20.82 22.73 14.76
N PRO A 264 21.33 23.72 15.54
CA PRO A 264 22.78 23.91 15.76
C PRO A 264 23.51 22.68 16.32
N GLY A 265 22.80 21.79 17.03
CA GLY A 265 23.33 20.53 17.56
C GLY A 265 23.44 19.39 16.54
N GLY A 266 23.09 19.63 15.27
CA GLY A 266 23.12 18.63 14.20
C GLY A 266 21.89 17.73 14.11
N SER A 267 20.91 17.88 15.01
CA SER A 267 19.59 17.27 14.90
C SER A 267 18.77 17.94 13.79
N ALA A 268 17.86 17.19 13.17
CA ALA A 268 16.88 17.75 12.26
C ALA A 268 15.45 17.52 12.78
N LEU A 269 14.62 18.56 12.68
CA LEU A 269 13.21 18.57 13.04
C LEU A 269 12.37 18.24 11.80
N LEU A 270 11.27 17.50 11.97
CA LEU A 270 10.25 17.30 10.94
C LEU A 270 8.87 17.65 11.47
N GLU A 271 8.15 18.48 10.72
CA GLU A 271 6.76 18.83 11.00
C GLU A 271 5.93 18.65 9.73
N ILE A 272 4.71 18.13 9.88
CA ILE A 272 3.78 17.85 8.78
C ILE A 272 2.46 18.53 9.11
N GLY A 273 1.93 19.31 8.16
CA GLY A 273 0.63 19.95 8.34
C GLY A 273 -0.51 19.09 7.78
N ASP A 274 -1.21 18.41 8.69
CA ASP A 274 -2.28 17.46 8.38
C ASP A 274 -3.36 18.04 7.46
N GLY A 275 -3.84 19.25 7.75
CA GLY A 275 -4.92 19.89 7.02
C GLY A 275 -4.58 20.17 5.56
N ALA A 276 -3.40 20.75 5.31
CA ALA A 276 -2.95 21.06 3.96
C ALA A 276 -2.70 19.78 3.14
N LEU A 277 -2.10 18.77 3.77
CA LEU A 277 -1.81 17.48 3.12
C LEU A 277 -3.10 16.76 2.72
N LEU A 278 -4.09 16.68 3.62
CA LEU A 278 -5.40 16.10 3.33
C LEU A 278 -6.18 16.89 2.27
N GLY A 279 -6.09 18.22 2.31
CA GLY A 279 -6.67 19.11 1.31
C GLY A 279 -6.10 18.83 -0.08
N LEU A 280 -4.77 18.77 -0.21
CA LEU A 280 -4.09 18.47 -1.48
C LEU A 280 -4.43 17.07 -1.99
N ALA A 281 -4.44 16.05 -1.13
CA ALA A 281 -4.83 14.70 -1.51
C ALA A 281 -6.25 14.67 -2.09
N THR A 282 -7.20 15.34 -1.40
CA THR A 282 -8.60 15.42 -1.82
C THR A 282 -8.73 16.14 -3.17
N LEU A 283 -8.07 17.29 -3.34
CA LEU A 283 -8.03 18.03 -4.59
C LEU A 283 -7.45 17.18 -5.74
N GLY A 284 -6.35 16.47 -5.49
CA GLY A 284 -5.75 15.54 -6.43
C GLY A 284 -6.73 14.45 -6.89
N GLY A 285 -7.46 13.86 -5.95
CA GLY A 285 -8.53 12.91 -6.23
C GLY A 285 -9.64 13.48 -7.12
N LEU A 286 -10.10 14.69 -6.84
CA LEU A 286 -11.14 15.38 -7.62
C LEU A 286 -10.65 15.70 -9.04
N VAL A 287 -9.47 16.31 -9.17
CA VAL A 287 -8.87 16.69 -10.46
C VAL A 287 -8.65 15.46 -11.34
N TRP A 288 -8.07 14.38 -10.78
CA TRP A 288 -7.85 13.15 -11.53
C TRP A 288 -9.16 12.53 -12.02
N THR A 289 -10.20 12.57 -11.19
CA THR A 289 -11.53 12.07 -11.53
C THR A 289 -12.15 12.87 -12.68
N LEU A 290 -12.03 14.20 -12.64
CA LEU A 290 -12.52 15.09 -13.69
C LEU A 290 -11.76 14.87 -15.02
N VAL A 291 -10.42 14.91 -14.97
CA VAL A 291 -9.57 14.76 -16.17
C VAL A 291 -9.83 13.42 -16.85
N THR A 292 -9.92 12.34 -16.09
CA THR A 292 -10.20 11.00 -16.64
C THR A 292 -11.62 10.86 -17.17
N ALA A 293 -12.60 11.58 -16.62
CA ALA A 293 -13.96 11.64 -17.14
C ALA A 293 -14.02 12.41 -18.47
N VAL A 294 -13.36 13.57 -18.57
CA VAL A 294 -13.30 14.39 -19.79
C VAL A 294 -12.58 13.64 -20.91
N ARG A 295 -11.40 13.06 -20.65
CA ARG A 295 -10.63 12.31 -21.66
C ARG A 295 -11.45 11.17 -22.29
N ARG A 296 -12.26 10.47 -21.49
CA ARG A 296 -13.15 9.40 -21.98
C ARG A 296 -14.30 9.90 -22.84
N ARG A 297 -14.83 11.09 -22.56
CA ARG A 297 -15.88 11.71 -23.41
C ARG A 297 -15.29 12.11 -24.76
N VAL A 298 -14.10 12.72 -24.75
CA VAL A 298 -13.40 13.14 -25.98
C VAL A 298 -13.00 11.95 -26.84
N SER A 299 -12.53 10.85 -26.25
CA SER A 299 -12.19 9.65 -27.02
C SER A 299 -13.40 8.97 -27.66
N ARG A 300 -14.54 8.93 -26.96
CA ARG A 300 -15.79 8.38 -27.50
C ARG A 300 -16.35 9.22 -28.65
N GLY A 301 -16.31 10.55 -28.53
CA GLY A 301 -16.73 11.46 -29.60
C GLY A 301 -15.82 11.48 -30.84
N ARG A 302 -14.66 10.79 -30.80
CA ARG A 302 -13.78 10.59 -31.95
C ARG A 302 -13.94 9.23 -32.63
N GLU A 303 -14.66 8.29 -32.00
CA GLU A 303 -14.87 6.92 -32.49
C GLU A 303 -16.25 6.73 -33.16
N GLU A 304 -17.14 7.73 -33.09
CA GLU A 304 -18.41 7.76 -33.83
C GLU A 304 -18.29 8.68 -35.07
N PRO A 305 -18.16 8.13 -36.29
CA PRO A 305 -18.48 8.84 -37.52
C PRO A 305 -19.99 8.92 -37.78
#